data_AF-A0A2N6D3E2-F1
#
_entry.id   AF-A0A2N6D3E2-F1
#
_cell.length_a   1.000
_cell.length_b   1.000
_cell.length_c   1.000
_cell.angle_alpha   90.00
_cell.angle_beta   90.00
_cell.angle_gamma   90.00
#
_symmetry.space_group_name_H-M   'P 1'
#
loop_
_entity.id
_entity.type
_entity.pdbx_description
1 polymer ?
#
loop_
_entity_poly.entity_id
_entity_poly.type
_entity_poly.pdbx_seq_one_letter_code
_entity_poly.pdbx_strand_id
1 'polypeptide(L)'
;MDKIEALKKKAIFQAARRAMLENEMFLRDYVTYHLPENYGEKELIELNVLLEKIFDNDLFDVVMGNKTPEQFEGVYNLSLLQDISEFAWKHREFLMERKAAENRADELEAKEKKG
;
A
#
# COMPACT_ATOMS: atom_id res chain seq x y z
N MET A 1 -7.53 25.57 6.73
CA MET A 1 -7.06 24.17 6.67
C MET A 1 -5.67 24.24 6.08
N ASP A 2 -4.68 23.63 6.74
CA ASP A 2 -3.32 23.54 6.19
C ASP A 2 -3.36 22.84 4.81
N LYS A 3 -2.57 23.34 3.86
CA LYS A 3 -2.58 22.87 2.47
C LYS A 3 -2.07 21.42 2.37
N ILE A 4 -1.06 21.07 3.17
CA ILE A 4 -0.57 19.69 3.28
C ILE A 4 -1.66 18.78 3.82
N GLU A 5 -2.34 19.19 4.88
CA GLU A 5 -3.46 18.45 5.46
C GLU A 5 -4.61 18.23 4.46
N ALA A 6 -4.92 19.24 3.63
CA ALA A 6 -5.92 19.10 2.57
C ALA A 6 -5.49 18.08 1.49
N LEU A 7 -4.21 18.06 1.11
CA LEU A 7 -3.67 17.10 0.14
C LEU A 7 -3.68 15.67 0.69
N LYS A 8 -3.35 15.46 1.98
CA LYS A 8 -3.46 14.16 2.64
C LYS A 8 -4.90 13.66 2.67
N LYS A 9 -5.85 14.53 3.03
CA LYS A 9 -7.29 14.20 2.99
C LYS A 9 -7.76 13.85 1.58
N LYS A 10 -7.28 14.56 0.56
CA LYS A 10 -7.57 14.23 -0.84
C LYS A 10 -7.03 12.84 -1.19
N ALA A 11 -5.81 12.50 -0.77
CA ALA A 11 -5.22 11.18 -1.02
C ALA A 11 -6.04 10.06 -0.35
N ILE A 12 -6.47 10.25 0.90
CA ILE A 12 -7.38 9.31 1.61
C ILE A 12 -8.68 9.14 0.84
N PHE A 13 -9.27 10.24 0.37
CA PHE A 13 -10.52 10.20 -0.40
C PHE A 13 -10.34 9.45 -1.74
N GLN A 14 -9.23 9.66 -2.45
CA GLN A 14 -8.95 8.93 -3.69
C GLN A 14 -8.70 7.44 -3.43
N ALA A 15 -8.02 7.09 -2.33
CA ALA A 15 -7.82 5.71 -1.92
C ALA A 15 -9.15 4.99 -1.63
N ALA A 16 -10.13 5.67 -1.03
CA ALA A 16 -11.44 5.11 -0.71
C ALA A 16 -12.37 4.92 -1.93
N ARG A 17 -11.98 5.38 -3.13
CA ARG A 17 -12.82 5.35 -4.34
C ARG A 17 -12.41 4.29 -5.35
N ARG A 18 -11.55 3.35 -4.96
CA ARG A 18 -11.11 2.26 -5.82
C ARG A 18 -12.26 1.33 -6.14
N ALA A 19 -12.26 0.79 -7.35
CA ALA A 19 -13.27 -0.20 -7.77
C ALA A 19 -12.99 -1.59 -7.16
N MET A 20 -11.74 -1.86 -6.76
CA MET A 20 -11.33 -3.11 -6.15
C MET A 20 -11.06 -2.93 -4.65
N LEU A 21 -11.64 -3.81 -3.84
CA LEU A 21 -11.55 -3.74 -2.38
C LEU A 21 -10.11 -3.89 -1.89
N GLU A 22 -9.33 -4.76 -2.52
CA GLU A 22 -7.92 -5.00 -2.20
C GLU A 22 -7.10 -3.73 -2.34
N ASN A 23 -7.30 -2.98 -3.43
CA ASN A 23 -6.65 -1.71 -3.65
C ASN A 23 -7.13 -0.64 -2.67
N GLU A 24 -8.44 -0.60 -2.37
CA GLU A 24 -8.99 0.34 -1.39
C GLU A 24 -8.35 0.14 -0.01
N MET A 25 -8.38 -1.10 0.49
CA MET A 25 -7.83 -1.45 1.81
C MET A 25 -6.34 -1.14 1.88
N PHE A 26 -5.57 -1.57 0.89
CA PHE A 26 -4.14 -1.32 0.84
C PHE A 26 -3.79 0.17 0.78
N LEU A 27 -4.39 0.92 -0.16
CA LEU A 27 -4.05 2.33 -0.31
C LEU A 27 -4.50 3.15 0.88
N ARG A 28 -5.65 2.84 1.47
CA ARG A 28 -6.14 3.56 2.65
C ARG A 28 -5.18 3.42 3.82
N ASP A 29 -4.65 2.23 4.05
CA ASP A 29 -3.60 1.99 5.05
C ASP A 29 -2.33 2.79 4.71
N TYR A 30 -1.85 2.66 3.47
CA TYR A 30 -0.65 3.35 3.00
C TYR A 30 -0.73 4.88 3.17
N VAL A 31 -1.79 5.51 2.66
CA VAL A 31 -1.90 6.97 2.66
C VAL A 31 -2.25 7.57 4.03
N THR A 32 -2.80 6.76 4.94
CA THR A 32 -3.15 7.22 6.28
C THR A 32 -1.97 7.09 7.24
N TYR A 33 -1.20 6.00 7.14
CA TYR A 33 -0.22 5.62 8.17
C TYR A 33 1.22 5.47 7.68
N HIS A 34 1.44 5.33 6.37
CA HIS A 34 2.74 4.91 5.83
C HIS A 34 3.28 5.80 4.71
N LEU A 35 2.75 7.01 4.55
CA LEU A 35 3.38 7.99 3.66
C LEU A 35 4.79 8.31 4.17
N PRO A 36 5.79 8.43 3.27
CA PRO A 36 7.14 8.83 3.66
C PRO A 36 7.15 10.17 4.41
N GLU A 37 7.96 10.26 5.47
CA GLU A 37 8.02 11.46 6.33
C GLU A 37 8.50 12.71 5.58
N ASN A 38 9.29 12.52 4.52
CA ASN A 38 9.83 13.58 3.68
C ASN A 38 8.84 14.07 2.60
N TYR A 39 7.62 13.52 2.51
CA TYR A 39 6.63 14.00 1.55
C TYR A 39 6.18 15.42 1.91
N GLY A 40 6.63 16.37 1.09
CA GLY A 40 6.20 17.75 1.13
C GLY A 40 4.96 17.97 0.28
N GLU A 41 4.68 19.25 0.03
CA GLU A 41 3.53 19.64 -0.78
C GLU A 41 3.60 19.07 -2.21
N LYS A 42 4.78 19.10 -2.83
CA LYS A 42 4.98 18.65 -4.21
C LYS A 42 4.70 17.16 -4.36
N GLU A 43 5.29 16.34 -3.49
CA GLU A 43 5.13 14.88 -3.51
C GLU A 43 3.67 14.49 -3.29
N LEU A 44 2.96 15.19 -2.40
CA LEU A 44 1.55 14.95 -2.16
C LEU A 44 0.64 15.37 -3.33
N ILE A 45 1.00 16.42 -4.07
CA ILE A 45 0.31 16.79 -5.31
C ILE A 45 0.50 15.69 -6.35
N GLU A 46 1.73 15.25 -6.56
CA GLU A 46 2.06 14.19 -7.52
C GLU A 46 1.40 12.85 -7.15
N LEU A 47 1.37 12.51 -5.86
CA LEU A 47 0.63 11.34 -5.34
C LEU A 47 -0.85 11.44 -5.69
N ASN A 48 -1.48 12.58 -5.44
CA ASN A 48 -2.90 12.74 -5.78
C ASN A 48 -3.15 12.61 -7.29
N VAL A 49 -2.25 13.10 -8.14
CA VAL A 49 -2.33 12.92 -9.60
C VAL A 49 -2.17 11.45 -9.98
N LEU A 50 -1.21 10.74 -9.39
CA LEU A 50 -1.03 9.30 -9.61
C LEU A 50 -2.30 8.54 -9.21
N LEU A 51 -2.81 8.78 -8.00
CA LEU A 51 -3.98 8.08 -7.48
C LEU A 51 -5.22 8.30 -8.36
N GLU A 52 -5.38 9.50 -8.91
CA GLU A 52 -6.51 9.83 -9.80
C GLU A 52 -6.39 9.17 -11.18
N LYS A 53 -5.18 8.90 -11.67
CA LYS A 53 -4.92 8.42 -13.04
C LYS A 53 -4.62 6.93 -13.15
N ILE A 54 -4.08 6.30 -12.11
CA ILE A 54 -3.71 4.89 -12.17
C ILE A 54 -4.96 4.01 -12.27
N PHE A 55 -4.94 3.08 -13.22
CA PHE A 55 -6.01 2.10 -13.35
C PHE A 55 -5.92 1.06 -12.23
N ASP A 56 -7.09 0.61 -11.78
CA ASP A 56 -7.18 -0.35 -10.67
C ASP A 56 -6.41 -1.66 -10.96
N ASN A 57 -6.51 -2.19 -12.18
CA ASN A 57 -5.78 -3.41 -12.57
C ASN A 57 -4.26 -3.23 -12.52
N ASP A 58 -3.75 -2.08 -12.97
CA ASP A 58 -2.31 -1.81 -12.99
C ASP A 58 -1.77 -1.62 -11.57
N LEU A 59 -2.51 -0.87 -10.74
CA LEU A 59 -2.19 -0.73 -9.31
C LEU A 59 -2.17 -2.10 -8.63
N PHE A 60 -3.17 -2.95 -8.90
CA PHE A 60 -3.26 -4.27 -8.31
C PHE A 60 -2.09 -5.16 -8.72
N ASP A 61 -1.71 -5.15 -10.00
CA ASP A 61 -0.54 -5.92 -10.46
C ASP A 61 0.75 -5.50 -9.75
N VAL A 62 0.94 -4.20 -9.48
CA VAL A 62 2.09 -3.70 -8.70
C VAL A 62 1.97 -4.11 -7.23
N VAL A 63 0.81 -3.90 -6.61
CA VAL A 63 0.56 -4.23 -5.19
C VAL A 63 0.67 -5.73 -4.93
N MET A 64 0.36 -6.59 -5.91
CA MET A 64 0.50 -8.03 -5.81
C MET A 64 1.90 -8.53 -6.19
N GLY A 65 2.74 -7.68 -6.77
CA GLY A 65 4.07 -8.04 -7.26
C GLY A 65 4.05 -8.85 -8.56
N ASN A 66 2.95 -8.79 -9.32
CA ASN A 66 2.83 -9.39 -10.65
C ASN A 66 3.61 -8.58 -11.70
N LYS A 67 3.66 -7.26 -11.51
CA LYS A 67 4.39 -6.32 -12.36
C LYS A 67 5.28 -5.41 -11.52
N THR A 68 6.39 -4.98 -12.11
CA THR A 68 7.29 -4.02 -11.47
C THR A 68 6.92 -2.58 -11.88
N PRO A 69 7.21 -1.58 -11.04
CA PRO A 69 6.96 -0.16 -11.37
C PRO A 69 7.57 0.29 -12.70
N GLU A 70 8.75 -0.21 -13.06
CA GLU A 70 9.49 0.14 -14.28
C GLU A 70 8.72 -0.21 -15.55
N GLN A 71 7.84 -1.22 -15.49
CA GLN A 71 6.99 -1.59 -16.62
C GLN A 71 5.93 -0.52 -16.96
N PHE A 72 5.73 0.45 -16.07
CA PHE A 72 4.82 1.57 -16.23
C PHE A 72 5.55 2.92 -16.39
N GLU A 73 6.86 2.89 -16.63
CA GLU A 73 7.65 4.09 -16.88
C GLU A 73 7.07 4.90 -18.06
N GLY A 74 6.97 6.22 -17.88
CA GLY A 74 6.37 7.12 -18.87
C GLY A 74 4.84 7.16 -18.86
N VAL A 75 4.17 6.23 -18.17
CA VAL A 75 2.71 6.23 -17.97
C VAL A 75 2.35 6.84 -16.62
N TYR A 76 3.07 6.42 -15.58
CA TYR A 76 2.86 6.84 -14.19
C TYR A 76 4.13 7.47 -13.60
N ASN A 77 3.97 8.15 -12.46
CA ASN A 77 5.12 8.64 -11.70
C ASN A 77 5.85 7.43 -11.10
N LEU A 78 7.01 7.11 -11.67
CA LEU A 78 7.78 5.91 -11.33
C LEU A 78 8.21 5.90 -9.86
N SER A 79 8.74 7.02 -9.35
CA SER A 79 9.22 7.11 -7.96
C SER A 79 8.10 6.78 -6.96
N LEU A 80 6.93 7.39 -7.15
CA LEU A 80 5.78 7.15 -6.26
C LEU A 80 5.24 5.72 -6.38
N LEU A 81 5.29 5.14 -7.58
CA LEU A 81 4.87 3.76 -7.79
C LEU A 81 5.86 2.77 -7.17
N GLN A 82 7.16 3.10 -7.16
CA GLN A 82 8.19 2.37 -6.44
C GLN A 82 7.95 2.43 -4.93
N ASP A 83 7.67 3.60 -4.36
CA ASP A 83 7.34 3.74 -2.93
C ASP A 83 6.14 2.87 -2.53
N ILE A 84 5.09 2.86 -3.36
CA ILE A 84 3.92 2.00 -3.18
C ILE A 84 4.30 0.51 -3.24
N SER A 85 5.09 0.11 -4.24
CA SER A 85 5.52 -1.28 -4.44
C SER A 85 6.39 -1.77 -3.28
N GLU A 86 7.32 -0.95 -2.80
CA GLU A 86 8.17 -1.26 -1.65
C GLU A 86 7.35 -1.44 -0.38
N PHE A 87 6.38 -0.56 -0.14
CA PHE A 87 5.47 -0.71 0.99
C PHE A 87 4.64 -2.00 0.88
N ALA A 88 4.10 -2.30 -0.31
CA ALA A 88 3.35 -3.53 -0.55
C ALA A 88 4.20 -4.78 -0.27
N TRP A 89 5.46 -4.79 -0.70
CA TRP A 89 6.37 -5.90 -0.43
C TRP A 89 6.60 -6.10 1.07
N LYS A 90 6.97 -5.04 1.80
CA LYS A 90 7.16 -5.08 3.26
C LYS A 90 5.89 -5.52 4.00
N HIS A 91 4.73 -5.02 3.57
CA HIS A 91 3.45 -5.38 4.17
C HIS A 91 3.13 -6.88 3.99
N ARG A 92 3.40 -7.45 2.81
CA ARG A 92 3.23 -8.90 2.56
C ARG A 92 4.18 -9.74 3.42
N GLU A 93 5.45 -9.35 3.54
CA GLU A 93 6.41 -10.05 4.40
C GLU A 93 5.92 -10.07 5.85
N PHE A 94 5.52 -8.93 6.38
CA PHE A 94 4.97 -8.82 7.73
C PHE A 94 3.77 -9.74 7.96
N LEU A 95 2.83 -9.82 7.01
CA LEU A 95 1.67 -10.71 7.10
C LEU A 95 2.07 -12.19 7.07
N MET A 96 3.08 -12.56 6.26
CA MET A 96 3.60 -13.93 6.22
C MET A 96 4.27 -14.31 7.54
N GLU A 97 5.10 -13.42 8.10
CA GLU A 97 5.77 -13.64 9.39
C GLU A 97 4.75 -13.81 10.53
N ARG A 98 3.73 -12.95 10.57
CA ARG A 98 2.64 -13.06 11.54
C ARG A 98 1.92 -14.40 11.45
N LYS A 99 1.52 -14.80 10.25
CA LYS A 99 0.84 -16.09 10.04
C LYS A 99 1.72 -17.27 10.44
N ALA A 100 3.02 -17.19 10.17
CA ALA A 100 3.97 -18.21 10.59
C ALA A 100 4.13 -18.27 12.12
N ALA A 101 4.05 -17.14 12.83
CA ALA A 101 4.08 -17.08 14.29
C ALA A 101 2.79 -17.64 14.91
N GLU A 102 1.62 -17.30 14.36
CA GLU A 102 0.32 -17.81 14.79
C GLU A 102 0.26 -19.35 14.67
N ASN A 103 0.68 -19.91 13.52
CA ASN A 103 0.72 -21.36 13.34
C ASN A 103 1.64 -22.06 14.36
N ARG A 104 2.79 -21.46 14.72
CA ARG A 104 3.70 -22.03 15.72
C ARG A 104 3.09 -22.02 17.12
N ALA A 105 2.36 -20.96 17.48
CA ALA A 105 1.66 -20.89 18.76
C ALA A 105 0.58 -21.97 18.88
N ASP A 106 -0.22 -22.14 17.82
CA ASP A 106 -1.25 -23.18 17.75
C ASP A 106 -0.67 -24.60 17.88
N GLU A 107 0.48 -24.86 17.24
CA GLU A 107 1.19 -26.14 17.34
C GLU A 107 1.71 -26.42 18.76
N LEU A 108 2.19 -25.40 19.48
CA LEU A 108 2.66 -25.53 20.86
C LEU A 108 1.49 -25.82 21.80
N GLU A 109 0.39 -25.06 21.69
CA GLU A 109 -0.83 -25.32 22.47
C GLU A 109 -1.40 -26.73 22.22
N ALA A 110 -1.38 -27.20 20.97
CA ALA A 110 -1.86 -28.52 20.62
C ALA A 110 -0.99 -29.65 21.20
N LYS A 111 0.31 -29.40 21.42
CA LYS A 111 1.22 -30.34 22.10
C LYS A 111 0.98 -30.36 23.60
N GLU A 112 0.78 -29.21 24.23
CA GLU A 112 0.50 -29.10 25.67
C GLU A 112 -0.84 -29.75 26.05
N LYS A 113 -1.86 -29.67 25.19
CA LYS A 113 -3.17 -30.32 25.43
C LYS A 113 -3.17 -31.84 25.23
N LYS A 114 -2.09 -32.41 24.66
CA LYS A 114 -1.93 -33.85 24.40
C LYS A 114 -0.93 -34.56 25.32
N GLY A 115 -0.19 -33.82 26.14
CA GLY A 115 0.70 -34.33 27.19
C GLY A 115 0.04 -34.29 28.56
#